data_AF-A0ABD1IES3-F1
#
_entry.id   AF-A0ABD1IES3-F1
#
_cell.length_a   1.000
_cell.length_b   1.000
_cell.length_c   1.000
_cell.angle_alpha   90.00
_cell.angle_beta   90.00
_cell.angle_gamma   90.00
#
_symmetry.space_group_name_H-M   'P 1'
#
loop_
_entity.id
_entity.type
_entity.pdbx_description
1 polymer ?
#
loop_
_entity_poly.entity_id
_entity_poly.type
_entity_poly.pdbx_seq_one_letter_code
_entity_poly.pdbx_strand_id
1 'polypeptide(L)'
;MSLQKILKNDGEISVLPMLRCVKLNIELLASQVQEPAEFFRGGISIEMMWLLVNSSWILCNKRRVAPIAALLSSVLHQSMFGDQLMHKSDDGPGPMKWFVEKILEEGTKSPRTIRLAALHLCGLWLAYTNTLQCYIKELKLLTSYGSVAFDEDFEAELAENHDARAEVSVLSRSLDPELTDVFINTELYARVSVAVMLSKLADIAYSDKCTSRNEDKCAIISSRKLFLLELLSSVVNEKDLSKELYKKYSAIHRRKVHAWQMICALARFVDLDIVEEVTLSLHTSIQRNNLPSVRQYKETFAIYIYLKFPSLVVQQLVPLLRNYDLRPQALSSYIFIAANVILHGEKIQSGLLSELLPPIVPLLTSHHHTLRGFTQILLYHVLEKMFPDSNPAACSSMSLEGRCFVDLRYNLEHNSDCTRLRASMDSYLDSFDSIKSISPAGIFTKRVEEQEFECVLATLMDRVIDFLNETREDLRSSMAKDAAAIQTFLDKRTSRGSLLDMENEDHLLDQLLNTRGEIGEKLKASRQQIIIQASLIDRIPNLAGLARTCEVTRHCLPSL
;
A
#
# COMPACT_ATOMS: atom_id res chain seq x y z
N MET A 1 -32.04 -30.13 -30.77
CA MET A 1 -33.20 -29.29 -31.15
C MET A 1 -33.92 -28.83 -29.88
N SER A 2 -33.79 -27.60 -29.41
CA SER A 2 -32.55 -26.85 -29.12
C SER A 2 -32.77 -26.23 -27.74
N LEU A 3 -31.83 -26.43 -26.79
CA LEU A 3 -31.83 -25.71 -25.50
C LEU A 3 -32.09 -24.21 -25.74
N GLN A 4 -31.50 -23.65 -26.80
CA GLN A 4 -31.78 -22.30 -27.32
C GLN A 4 -33.25 -21.94 -27.55
N LYS A 5 -34.11 -22.85 -28.05
CA LYS A 5 -35.55 -22.56 -28.29
C LYS A 5 -36.35 -22.57 -27.00
N ILE A 6 -36.04 -23.49 -26.09
CA ILE A 6 -36.71 -23.59 -24.78
C ILE A 6 -36.29 -22.40 -23.89
N LEU A 7 -34.99 -22.10 -23.85
CA LEU A 7 -34.42 -21.01 -23.06
C LEU A 7 -34.81 -19.60 -23.54
N LYS A 8 -35.18 -19.43 -24.82
CA LYS A 8 -35.72 -18.17 -25.34
C LYS A 8 -37.22 -17.97 -25.04
N ASN A 9 -37.98 -19.05 -24.87
CA ASN A 9 -39.44 -19.00 -24.74
C ASN A 9 -39.95 -19.14 -23.29
N ASP A 10 -39.19 -19.79 -22.40
CA ASP A 10 -39.63 -19.99 -21.01
C ASP A 10 -39.18 -18.86 -20.06
N GLY A 11 -40.09 -18.50 -19.14
CA GLY A 11 -39.86 -17.51 -18.07
C GLY A 11 -38.75 -17.89 -17.08
N GLU A 12 -38.44 -17.01 -16.14
CA GLU A 12 -37.39 -17.20 -15.10
C GLU A 12 -37.46 -18.53 -14.33
N ILE A 13 -38.64 -19.16 -14.27
CA ILE A 13 -38.93 -20.34 -13.44
C ILE A 13 -38.26 -21.63 -13.94
N SER A 14 -38.04 -21.80 -15.25
CA SER A 14 -37.50 -23.06 -15.79
C SER A 14 -35.97 -23.12 -15.87
N VAL A 15 -35.29 -21.98 -15.74
CA VAL A 15 -33.84 -21.88 -15.93
C VAL A 15 -33.06 -22.59 -14.84
N LEU A 16 -33.44 -22.39 -13.58
CA LEU A 16 -32.72 -22.96 -12.43
C LEU A 16 -32.78 -24.50 -12.41
N PRO A 17 -33.95 -25.15 -12.59
CA PRO A 17 -34.02 -26.61 -12.74
C PRO A 17 -33.18 -27.15 -13.90
N MET A 18 -33.13 -26.46 -15.05
CA MET A 18 -32.30 -26.90 -16.18
C MET A 18 -30.81 -26.89 -15.85
N LEU A 19 -30.33 -25.83 -15.19
CA LEU A 19 -28.93 -25.74 -14.77
C LEU A 19 -28.59 -26.83 -13.74
N ARG A 20 -29.48 -27.07 -12.76
CA ARG A 20 -29.34 -28.19 -11.81
C ARG A 20 -29.25 -29.54 -12.53
N CYS A 21 -30.09 -29.78 -13.52
CA CYS A 21 -30.04 -30.99 -14.33
C CYS A 21 -28.71 -31.11 -15.11
N VAL A 22 -28.22 -30.03 -15.72
CA VAL A 22 -26.92 -30.03 -16.40
C VAL A 22 -25.81 -30.43 -15.42
N LYS A 23 -25.74 -29.76 -14.26
CA LYS A 23 -24.76 -30.06 -13.21
C LYS A 23 -24.80 -31.52 -12.79
N LEU A 24 -25.98 -32.06 -12.47
CA LEU A 24 -26.17 -33.46 -12.09
C LEU A 24 -25.72 -34.43 -13.19
N ASN A 25 -25.99 -34.14 -14.46
CA ASN A 25 -25.53 -34.98 -15.57
C ASN A 25 -24.01 -34.97 -15.68
N ILE A 26 -23.37 -33.82 -15.48
CA ILE A 26 -21.90 -33.71 -15.46
C ILE A 26 -21.33 -34.53 -14.29
N GLU A 27 -21.92 -34.43 -13.09
CA GLU A 27 -21.52 -35.21 -11.91
C GLU A 27 -21.64 -36.71 -12.15
N LEU A 28 -22.77 -37.16 -12.73
CA LEU A 28 -22.99 -38.57 -13.06
C LEU A 28 -21.96 -39.09 -14.07
N LEU A 29 -21.71 -38.33 -15.15
CA LEU A 29 -20.70 -38.69 -16.15
C LEU A 29 -19.30 -38.74 -15.54
N ALA A 30 -18.96 -37.81 -14.65
CA ALA A 30 -17.68 -37.81 -13.96
C ALA A 30 -17.52 -39.01 -13.00
N SER A 31 -18.60 -39.43 -12.33
CA SER A 31 -18.59 -40.56 -11.39
C SER A 31 -18.42 -41.94 -12.04
N GLN A 32 -18.72 -42.05 -13.34
CA GLN A 32 -18.62 -43.31 -14.09
C GLN A 32 -17.21 -43.59 -14.61
N VAL A 33 -16.28 -42.64 -14.48
CA VAL A 33 -14.90 -42.79 -14.97
C VAL A 33 -13.96 -43.14 -13.81
N GLN A 34 -13.51 -44.40 -13.76
CA GLN A 34 -12.58 -44.89 -12.73
C GLN A 34 -11.09 -44.72 -13.09
N GLU A 35 -10.75 -44.51 -14.38
CA GLU A 35 -9.37 -44.26 -14.82
C GLU A 35 -9.24 -42.99 -15.69
N PRO A 36 -8.22 -42.13 -15.45
CA PRO A 36 -8.03 -40.89 -16.21
C PRO A 36 -7.73 -41.11 -17.70
N ALA A 37 -7.29 -42.31 -18.11
CA ALA A 37 -7.05 -42.66 -19.50
C ALA A 37 -8.35 -43.02 -20.28
N GLU A 38 -9.43 -43.41 -19.58
CA GLU A 38 -10.71 -43.77 -20.18
C GLU A 38 -11.65 -42.57 -20.39
N PHE A 39 -11.30 -41.39 -19.85
CA PHE A 39 -12.07 -40.15 -20.01
C PHE A 39 -12.30 -39.80 -21.49
N PHE A 40 -11.37 -40.18 -22.37
CA PHE A 40 -11.45 -39.94 -23.82
C PHE A 40 -12.46 -40.84 -24.57
N ARG A 41 -13.02 -41.89 -23.95
CA ARG A 41 -14.04 -42.75 -24.59
C ARG A 41 -15.48 -42.55 -24.11
N GLY A 42 -15.70 -41.86 -22.99
CA GLY A 42 -17.04 -41.64 -22.42
C GLY A 42 -17.31 -40.27 -21.78
N GLY A 43 -16.33 -39.35 -21.76
CA GLY A 43 -16.46 -38.02 -21.14
C GLY A 43 -17.14 -36.96 -22.03
N ILE A 44 -17.40 -35.79 -21.46
CA ILE A 44 -17.96 -34.62 -22.17
C ILE A 44 -16.92 -34.10 -23.16
N SER A 45 -17.25 -34.11 -24.45
CA SER A 45 -16.35 -33.60 -25.49
C SER A 45 -16.24 -32.07 -25.49
N ILE A 46 -15.15 -31.55 -26.04
CA ILE A 46 -14.94 -30.10 -26.23
C ILE A 46 -16.10 -29.47 -27.03
N GLU A 47 -16.62 -30.18 -28.03
CA GLU A 47 -17.78 -29.74 -28.83
C GLU A 47 -19.06 -29.64 -28.00
N MET A 48 -19.32 -30.64 -27.13
CA MET A 48 -20.45 -30.58 -26.19
C MET A 48 -20.31 -29.40 -25.23
N MET A 49 -19.08 -29.12 -24.77
CA MET A 49 -18.81 -28.00 -23.89
C MET A 49 -19.01 -26.65 -24.59
N TRP A 50 -18.61 -26.51 -25.84
CA TRP A 50 -18.92 -25.31 -26.66
C TRP A 50 -20.43 -25.10 -26.82
N LEU A 51 -21.19 -26.16 -27.08
CA LEU A 51 -22.65 -26.08 -27.17
C LEU A 51 -23.27 -25.65 -25.84
N LEU A 52 -22.76 -26.16 -24.72
CA LEU A 52 -23.22 -25.79 -23.38
C LEU A 52 -22.94 -24.32 -23.10
N VAL A 53 -21.69 -23.87 -23.24
CA VAL A 53 -21.26 -22.50 -22.96
C VAL A 53 -22.05 -21.48 -23.81
N ASN A 54 -22.20 -21.74 -25.12
CA ASN A 54 -22.93 -20.85 -26.01
C ASN A 54 -24.44 -20.80 -25.71
N SER A 55 -25.03 -21.93 -25.33
CA SER A 55 -26.46 -22.01 -24.98
C SER A 55 -26.74 -21.32 -23.65
N SER A 56 -25.86 -21.53 -22.67
CA SER A 56 -26.00 -21.02 -21.32
C SER A 56 -25.67 -19.53 -21.20
N TRP A 57 -24.82 -18.98 -22.08
CA TRP A 57 -24.50 -17.55 -22.09
C TRP A 57 -25.73 -16.65 -22.31
N ILE A 58 -26.73 -17.14 -23.06
CA ILE A 58 -28.00 -16.43 -23.28
C ILE A 58 -28.74 -16.18 -21.94
N LEU A 59 -28.46 -16.98 -20.92
CA LEU A 59 -29.09 -16.92 -19.59
C LEU A 59 -28.42 -15.92 -18.64
N CYS A 60 -27.22 -15.41 -18.97
CA CYS A 60 -26.49 -14.43 -18.15
C CYS A 60 -27.23 -13.10 -17.97
N ASN A 61 -28.27 -12.81 -18.76
CA ASN A 61 -29.06 -11.58 -18.63
C ASN A 61 -29.94 -11.56 -17.36
N LYS A 62 -30.11 -12.69 -16.66
CA LYS A 62 -30.98 -12.80 -15.47
C LYS A 62 -30.14 -12.56 -14.20
N ARG A 63 -30.35 -11.39 -13.56
CA ARG A 63 -29.49 -10.83 -12.49
C ARG A 63 -29.76 -11.36 -11.07
N ARG A 64 -30.41 -12.52 -10.90
CA ARG A 64 -30.63 -13.10 -9.56
C ARG A 64 -29.44 -13.94 -9.09
N VAL A 65 -29.24 -14.07 -7.79
CA VAL A 65 -28.11 -14.80 -7.20
C VAL A 65 -28.14 -16.28 -7.58
N ALA A 66 -29.29 -16.95 -7.38
CA ALA A 66 -29.40 -18.39 -7.61
C ALA A 66 -29.10 -18.82 -9.07
N PRO A 67 -29.66 -18.20 -10.12
CA PRO A 67 -29.34 -18.55 -11.50
C PRO A 67 -27.87 -18.34 -11.88
N ILE A 68 -27.23 -17.27 -11.39
CA ILE A 68 -25.81 -17.01 -11.67
C ILE A 68 -24.94 -18.07 -10.98
N ALA A 69 -25.20 -18.37 -9.70
CA ALA A 69 -24.46 -19.41 -8.97
C ALA A 69 -24.65 -20.81 -9.58
N ALA A 70 -25.88 -21.16 -9.98
CA ALA A 70 -26.17 -22.40 -10.68
C ALA A 70 -25.45 -22.45 -12.04
N LEU A 71 -25.44 -21.35 -12.79
CA LEU A 71 -24.76 -21.26 -14.08
C LEU A 71 -23.25 -21.47 -13.93
N LEU A 72 -22.63 -20.77 -12.97
CA LEU A 72 -21.21 -20.89 -12.67
C LEU A 72 -20.84 -22.33 -12.28
N SER A 73 -21.55 -22.92 -11.32
CA SER A 73 -21.27 -24.31 -10.88
C SER A 73 -21.53 -25.36 -11.97
N SER A 74 -22.47 -25.11 -12.88
CA SER A 74 -22.79 -26.04 -13.97
C SER A 74 -21.77 -25.97 -15.10
N VAL A 75 -21.39 -24.75 -15.53
CA VAL A 75 -20.47 -24.55 -16.66
C VAL A 75 -19.02 -24.71 -16.23
N LEU A 76 -18.65 -24.21 -15.06
CA LEU A 76 -17.28 -24.29 -14.52
C LEU A 76 -17.14 -25.45 -13.53
N HIS A 77 -17.69 -26.60 -13.90
CA HIS A 77 -17.70 -27.76 -13.03
C HIS A 77 -16.29 -28.31 -12.76
N GLN A 78 -16.01 -28.69 -11.50
CA GLN A 78 -14.70 -29.13 -11.04
C GLN A 78 -14.14 -30.29 -11.88
N SER A 79 -14.95 -31.31 -12.19
CA SER A 79 -14.51 -32.49 -12.94
C SER A 79 -13.93 -32.17 -14.33
N MET A 80 -14.33 -31.06 -14.95
CA MET A 80 -13.89 -30.66 -16.29
C MET A 80 -12.83 -29.55 -16.25
N PHE A 81 -12.79 -28.77 -15.17
CA PHE A 81 -11.89 -27.62 -15.05
C PHE A 81 -10.40 -28.01 -14.95
N GLY A 82 -10.08 -29.29 -14.71
CA GLY A 82 -8.70 -29.77 -14.76
C GLY A 82 -8.15 -30.00 -16.18
N ASP A 83 -9.02 -30.10 -17.19
CA ASP A 83 -8.63 -30.42 -18.56
C ASP A 83 -8.05 -29.19 -19.29
N GLN A 84 -6.78 -29.27 -19.68
CA GLN A 84 -6.06 -28.18 -20.33
C GLN A 84 -6.69 -27.76 -21.67
N LEU A 85 -7.33 -28.68 -22.40
CA LEU A 85 -7.99 -28.39 -23.67
C LEU A 85 -9.24 -27.52 -23.49
N MET A 86 -9.84 -27.51 -22.30
CA MET A 86 -10.97 -26.64 -21.98
C MET A 86 -10.55 -25.16 -21.85
N HIS A 87 -9.26 -24.90 -21.66
CA HIS A 87 -8.70 -23.57 -21.45
C HIS A 87 -7.90 -23.06 -22.65
N LYS A 88 -7.21 -23.95 -23.37
CA LYS A 88 -6.39 -23.59 -24.53
C LYS A 88 -6.61 -24.58 -25.67
N SER A 89 -6.93 -24.07 -26.84
CA SER A 89 -6.97 -24.83 -28.09
C SER A 89 -5.88 -24.33 -29.04
N ASP A 90 -5.63 -25.09 -30.11
CA ASP A 90 -4.66 -24.71 -31.15
C ASP A 90 -5.03 -23.38 -31.85
N ASP A 91 -6.34 -23.09 -31.96
CA ASP A 91 -6.88 -21.92 -32.65
C ASP A 91 -7.34 -20.77 -31.72
N GLY A 92 -7.15 -20.88 -30.38
CA GLY A 92 -7.54 -19.81 -29.46
C GLY A 92 -7.94 -20.24 -28.05
N PRO A 93 -8.84 -19.50 -27.37
CA PRO A 93 -9.33 -19.88 -26.05
C PRO A 93 -10.23 -21.11 -26.15
N GLY A 94 -10.04 -22.06 -25.23
CA GLY A 94 -10.98 -23.18 -25.06
C GLY A 94 -12.35 -22.69 -24.53
N PRO A 95 -13.37 -23.56 -24.52
CA PRO A 95 -14.74 -23.18 -24.17
C PRO A 95 -14.88 -22.59 -22.76
N MET A 96 -14.17 -23.14 -21.76
CA MET A 96 -14.19 -22.60 -20.40
C MET A 96 -13.44 -21.27 -20.31
N LYS A 97 -12.30 -21.13 -21.00
CA LYS A 97 -11.59 -19.85 -21.04
C LYS A 97 -12.45 -18.75 -21.64
N TRP A 98 -13.08 -19.01 -22.79
CA TRP A 98 -14.01 -18.06 -23.40
C TRP A 98 -15.15 -17.67 -22.47
N PHE A 99 -15.73 -18.64 -21.75
CA PHE A 99 -16.81 -18.37 -20.79
C PHE A 99 -16.33 -17.48 -19.63
N VAL A 100 -15.13 -17.74 -19.09
CA VAL A 100 -14.54 -16.93 -18.02
C VAL A 100 -14.24 -15.51 -18.49
N GLU A 101 -13.70 -15.33 -19.70
CA GLU A 101 -13.49 -14.00 -20.28
C GLU A 101 -14.82 -13.23 -20.35
N LYS A 102 -15.88 -13.87 -20.86
CA LYS A 102 -17.20 -13.25 -21.01
C LYS A 102 -17.88 -12.94 -19.68
N ILE A 103 -17.86 -13.86 -18.72
CA ILE A 103 -18.52 -13.64 -17.43
C ILE A 103 -17.84 -12.54 -16.61
N LEU A 104 -16.51 -12.42 -16.71
CA LEU A 104 -15.77 -11.35 -16.04
C LEU A 104 -15.97 -10.00 -16.73
N GLU A 105 -16.04 -9.95 -18.06
CA GLU A 105 -16.43 -8.75 -18.81
C GLU A 105 -17.81 -8.26 -18.37
N GLU A 106 -18.81 -9.14 -18.25
CA GLU A 106 -20.15 -8.77 -17.78
C GLU A 106 -20.15 -8.43 -16.28
N GLY A 107 -19.30 -9.09 -15.50
CA GLY A 107 -19.07 -8.80 -14.10
C GLY A 107 -18.62 -7.36 -13.84
N THR A 108 -17.93 -6.70 -14.79
CA THR A 108 -17.58 -5.28 -14.66
C THR A 108 -18.80 -4.36 -14.54
N LYS A 109 -19.96 -4.80 -15.03
CA LYS A 109 -21.25 -4.06 -14.96
C LYS A 109 -22.15 -4.55 -13.83
N SER A 110 -21.83 -5.69 -13.21
CA SER A 110 -22.67 -6.36 -12.22
C SER A 110 -21.82 -6.80 -11.02
N PRO A 111 -21.86 -6.03 -9.91
CA PRO A 111 -21.19 -6.38 -8.65
C PRO A 111 -21.56 -7.78 -8.14
N ARG A 112 -22.80 -8.21 -8.36
CA ARG A 112 -23.27 -9.55 -8.07
C ARG A 112 -22.52 -10.63 -8.84
N THR A 113 -22.43 -10.46 -10.16
CA THR A 113 -21.85 -11.45 -11.06
C THR A 113 -20.36 -11.60 -10.79
N ILE A 114 -19.63 -10.50 -10.64
CA ILE A 114 -18.19 -10.54 -10.38
C ILE A 114 -17.87 -11.13 -9.00
N ARG A 115 -18.71 -10.92 -7.98
CA ARG A 115 -18.53 -11.55 -6.66
C ARG A 115 -18.65 -13.07 -6.75
N LEU A 116 -19.75 -13.56 -7.32
CA LEU A 116 -19.99 -15.00 -7.47
C LEU A 116 -18.94 -15.64 -8.38
N ALA A 117 -18.53 -14.96 -9.46
CA ALA A 117 -17.45 -15.42 -10.33
C ALA A 117 -16.11 -15.48 -9.59
N ALA A 118 -15.76 -14.45 -8.81
CA ALA A 118 -14.52 -14.43 -8.03
C ALA A 118 -14.48 -15.55 -6.98
N LEU A 119 -15.58 -15.77 -6.25
CA LEU A 119 -15.70 -16.88 -5.30
C LEU A 119 -15.44 -18.22 -5.98
N HIS A 120 -16.13 -18.48 -7.10
CA HIS A 120 -16.01 -19.77 -7.76
C HIS A 120 -14.66 -19.97 -8.45
N LEU A 121 -14.17 -18.97 -9.17
CA LEU A 121 -12.93 -19.06 -9.92
C LEU A 121 -11.71 -19.18 -9.00
N CYS A 122 -11.68 -18.42 -7.88
CA CYS A 122 -10.56 -18.52 -6.94
C CYS A 122 -10.48 -19.92 -6.31
N GLY A 123 -11.62 -20.55 -5.99
CA GLY A 123 -11.63 -21.91 -5.49
C GLY A 123 -11.21 -22.94 -6.55
N LEU A 124 -11.67 -22.77 -7.80
CA LEU A 124 -11.26 -23.64 -8.91
C LEU A 124 -9.77 -23.52 -9.25
N TRP A 125 -9.23 -22.31 -9.30
CA TRP A 125 -7.80 -22.08 -9.56
C TRP A 125 -6.88 -22.54 -8.42
N LEU A 126 -7.40 -22.64 -7.20
CA LEU A 126 -6.68 -23.30 -6.11
C LEU A 126 -6.67 -24.82 -6.28
N ALA A 127 -7.80 -25.41 -6.69
CA ALA A 127 -7.91 -26.85 -6.91
C ALA A 127 -7.12 -27.33 -8.15
N TYR A 128 -7.10 -26.52 -9.21
CA TYR A 128 -6.49 -26.84 -10.50
C TYR A 128 -5.41 -25.80 -10.84
N THR A 129 -4.30 -25.85 -10.11
CA THR A 129 -3.28 -24.80 -10.13
C THR A 129 -2.58 -24.57 -11.48
N ASN A 130 -2.59 -25.59 -12.34
CA ASN A 130 -1.94 -25.60 -13.65
C ASN A 130 -2.72 -24.80 -14.70
N THR A 131 -4.01 -24.53 -14.47
CA THR A 131 -4.86 -23.76 -15.40
C THR A 131 -4.67 -22.27 -15.25
N LEU A 132 -4.18 -21.80 -14.08
CA LEU A 132 -4.06 -20.37 -13.78
C LEU A 132 -3.20 -19.59 -14.78
N GLN A 133 -2.19 -20.24 -15.38
CA GLN A 133 -1.36 -19.63 -16.42
C GLN A 133 -2.18 -19.15 -17.64
N CYS A 134 -3.34 -19.75 -17.90
CA CYS A 134 -4.23 -19.35 -18.98
C CYS A 134 -5.02 -18.07 -18.68
N TYR A 135 -5.02 -17.63 -17.42
CA TYR A 135 -5.95 -16.63 -16.87
C TYR A 135 -5.28 -15.37 -16.31
N ILE A 136 -4.06 -15.05 -16.76
CA ILE A 136 -3.30 -13.89 -16.27
C ILE A 136 -4.05 -12.56 -16.49
N LYS A 137 -4.76 -12.41 -17.61
CA LYS A 137 -5.52 -11.19 -17.93
C LYS A 137 -6.75 -11.04 -17.04
N GLU A 138 -7.40 -12.15 -16.77
CA GLU A 138 -8.60 -12.30 -15.97
C GLU A 138 -8.30 -12.09 -14.49
N LEU A 139 -7.17 -12.60 -14.01
CA LEU A 139 -6.62 -12.26 -12.71
C LEU A 139 -6.36 -10.76 -12.60
N LYS A 140 -5.71 -10.17 -13.60
CA LYS A 140 -5.47 -8.72 -13.64
C LYS A 140 -6.79 -7.93 -13.55
N LEU A 141 -7.83 -8.34 -14.27
CA LEU A 141 -9.16 -7.73 -14.19
C LEU A 141 -9.74 -7.82 -12.78
N LEU A 142 -9.77 -9.01 -12.17
CA LEU A 142 -10.25 -9.21 -10.80
C LEU A 142 -9.45 -8.40 -9.77
N THR A 143 -8.13 -8.33 -9.94
CA THR A 143 -7.27 -7.53 -9.06
C THR A 143 -7.46 -6.03 -9.19
N SER A 144 -7.92 -5.56 -10.35
CA SER A 144 -8.18 -4.14 -10.60
C SER A 144 -9.63 -3.73 -10.28
N TYR A 145 -10.47 -4.69 -9.88
CA TYR A 145 -11.89 -4.45 -9.65
C TYR A 145 -12.12 -3.63 -8.37
N GLY A 146 -12.93 -2.60 -8.50
CA GLY A 146 -13.46 -1.77 -7.42
C GLY A 146 -14.56 -0.90 -8.00
N SER A 147 -15.81 -1.36 -7.84
CA SER A 147 -17.00 -0.65 -8.33
C SER A 147 -17.71 0.02 -7.18
N VAL A 148 -17.96 1.33 -7.32
CA VAL A 148 -18.71 2.14 -6.35
C VAL A 148 -20.16 1.64 -6.18
N ALA A 149 -20.62 0.71 -7.03
CA ALA A 149 -21.94 0.11 -6.94
C ALA A 149 -21.98 -0.98 -5.84
N PHE A 150 -22.59 -0.64 -4.71
CA PHE A 150 -23.02 -1.59 -3.69
C PHE A 150 -24.27 -2.34 -4.16
N ASP A 151 -24.40 -3.61 -3.77
CA ASP A 151 -25.57 -4.43 -4.11
C ASP A 151 -26.36 -4.64 -2.83
N GLU A 152 -27.26 -3.70 -2.51
CA GLU A 152 -28.05 -3.69 -1.27
C GLU A 152 -28.87 -4.97 -1.10
N ASP A 153 -29.32 -5.55 -2.22
CA ASP A 153 -30.20 -6.71 -2.23
C ASP A 153 -29.45 -8.05 -2.10
N PHE A 154 -28.11 -8.06 -2.20
CA PHE A 154 -27.35 -9.32 -2.24
C PHE A 154 -27.47 -10.11 -0.94
N GLU A 155 -27.26 -9.46 0.21
CA GLU A 155 -27.40 -10.09 1.52
C GLU A 155 -28.85 -10.47 1.83
N ALA A 156 -29.81 -9.61 1.47
CA ALA A 156 -31.23 -9.91 1.64
C ALA A 156 -31.64 -11.14 0.82
N GLU A 157 -31.22 -11.22 -0.45
CA GLU A 157 -31.50 -12.39 -1.30
C GLU A 157 -30.85 -13.66 -0.73
N LEU A 158 -29.63 -13.57 -0.18
CA LEU A 158 -28.99 -14.71 0.49
C LEU A 158 -29.69 -15.08 1.81
N ALA A 159 -30.22 -14.14 2.58
CA ALA A 159 -30.90 -14.45 3.83
C ALA A 159 -32.27 -15.11 3.59
N GLU A 160 -33.04 -14.55 2.66
CA GLU A 160 -34.45 -14.87 2.47
C GLU A 160 -34.68 -16.01 1.46
N ASN A 161 -33.84 -16.15 0.43
CA ASN A 161 -34.04 -17.13 -0.64
C ASN A 161 -33.26 -18.44 -0.38
N HIS A 162 -33.99 -19.52 -0.12
CA HIS A 162 -33.41 -20.85 0.06
C HIS A 162 -32.62 -21.34 -1.17
N ASP A 163 -33.12 -21.09 -2.38
CA ASP A 163 -32.42 -21.49 -3.61
C ASP A 163 -31.11 -20.72 -3.79
N ALA A 164 -31.07 -19.44 -3.41
CA ALA A 164 -29.84 -18.64 -3.47
C ALA A 164 -28.78 -19.20 -2.53
N ARG A 165 -29.13 -19.50 -1.28
CA ARG A 165 -28.21 -20.13 -0.32
C ARG A 165 -27.72 -21.48 -0.80
N ALA A 166 -28.64 -22.32 -1.28
CA ALA A 166 -28.30 -23.64 -1.77
C ALA A 166 -27.32 -23.57 -2.94
N GLU A 167 -27.57 -22.76 -3.97
CA GLU A 167 -26.67 -22.68 -5.13
C GLU A 167 -25.33 -22.02 -4.80
N VAL A 168 -25.30 -21.00 -3.94
CA VAL A 168 -24.03 -20.38 -3.52
C VAL A 168 -23.20 -21.37 -2.69
N SER A 169 -23.83 -22.22 -1.87
CA SER A 169 -23.11 -23.25 -1.10
C SER A 169 -22.47 -24.33 -1.97
N VAL A 170 -22.94 -24.49 -3.22
CA VAL A 170 -22.37 -25.43 -4.20
C VAL A 170 -21.15 -24.85 -4.91
N LEU A 171 -21.00 -23.52 -4.95
CA LEU A 171 -19.78 -22.90 -5.46
C LEU A 171 -18.58 -23.38 -4.64
N SER A 172 -17.40 -23.36 -5.27
CA SER A 172 -16.16 -23.76 -4.60
C SER A 172 -15.96 -22.93 -3.32
N ARG A 173 -15.77 -23.63 -2.19
CA ARG A 173 -15.72 -23.04 -0.84
C ARG A 173 -14.67 -21.94 -0.70
N SER A 174 -14.93 -21.02 0.25
CA SER A 174 -14.04 -19.91 0.59
C SER A 174 -12.72 -20.39 1.19
N LEU A 175 -11.66 -19.64 0.88
CA LEU A 175 -10.26 -20.00 1.13
C LEU A 175 -9.76 -19.48 2.49
N ASP A 176 -10.51 -18.57 3.10
CA ASP A 176 -10.37 -18.04 4.47
C ASP A 176 -11.74 -17.46 4.87
N PRO A 177 -12.63 -18.25 5.51
CA PRO A 177 -14.01 -17.85 5.72
C PRO A 177 -14.13 -16.57 6.55
N GLU A 178 -13.28 -16.37 7.56
CA GLU A 178 -13.31 -15.17 8.39
C GLU A 178 -13.09 -13.90 7.57
N LEU A 179 -12.04 -13.88 6.74
CA LEU A 179 -11.73 -12.71 5.93
C LEU A 179 -12.71 -12.55 4.77
N THR A 180 -13.11 -13.64 4.10
CA THR A 180 -14.03 -13.55 2.97
C THR A 180 -15.44 -13.15 3.37
N ASP A 181 -15.91 -13.57 4.56
CA ASP A 181 -17.25 -13.23 5.05
C ASP A 181 -17.35 -11.75 5.41
N VAL A 182 -16.30 -11.18 6.01
CA VAL A 182 -16.23 -9.72 6.32
C VAL A 182 -16.39 -8.86 5.06
N PHE A 183 -15.88 -9.33 3.92
CA PHE A 183 -15.88 -8.57 2.68
C PHE A 183 -16.94 -9.01 1.68
N ILE A 184 -17.79 -10.01 2.00
CA ILE A 184 -18.68 -10.67 1.03
C ILE A 184 -19.57 -9.70 0.24
N ASN A 185 -20.08 -8.67 0.91
CA ASN A 185 -20.96 -7.67 0.28
C ASN A 185 -20.22 -6.40 -0.17
N THR A 186 -18.90 -6.33 -0.01
CA THR A 186 -18.12 -5.14 -0.36
C THR A 186 -17.65 -5.17 -1.82
N GLU A 187 -17.25 -4.01 -2.34
CA GLU A 187 -16.57 -3.90 -3.64
C GLU A 187 -15.17 -4.55 -3.64
N LEU A 188 -14.63 -4.88 -2.47
CA LEU A 188 -13.30 -5.44 -2.26
C LEU A 188 -13.27 -6.96 -2.42
N TYR A 189 -14.43 -7.63 -2.38
CA TYR A 189 -14.52 -9.09 -2.28
C TYR A 189 -13.71 -9.84 -3.34
N ALA A 190 -13.77 -9.38 -4.60
CA ALA A 190 -13.04 -10.02 -5.69
C ALA A 190 -11.52 -9.97 -5.46
N ARG A 191 -11.00 -8.82 -5.01
CA ARG A 191 -9.58 -8.63 -4.67
C ARG A 191 -9.16 -9.44 -3.46
N VAL A 192 -9.98 -9.44 -2.40
CA VAL A 192 -9.72 -10.24 -1.19
C VAL A 192 -9.65 -11.72 -1.55
N SER A 193 -10.60 -12.22 -2.36
CA SER A 193 -10.62 -13.62 -2.81
C SER A 193 -9.35 -13.99 -3.59
N VAL A 194 -8.89 -13.12 -4.50
CA VAL A 194 -7.64 -13.34 -5.24
C VAL A 194 -6.43 -13.32 -4.29
N ALA A 195 -6.33 -12.36 -3.38
CA ALA A 195 -5.21 -12.29 -2.43
C ALA A 195 -5.14 -13.52 -1.51
N VAL A 196 -6.29 -13.97 -0.98
CA VAL A 196 -6.37 -15.18 -0.16
C VAL A 196 -5.95 -16.40 -0.97
N MET A 197 -6.44 -16.54 -2.20
CA MET A 197 -6.02 -17.61 -3.11
C MET A 197 -4.50 -17.61 -3.32
N LEU A 198 -3.90 -16.46 -3.61
CA LEU A 198 -2.45 -16.33 -3.81
C LEU A 198 -1.65 -16.69 -2.55
N SER A 199 -2.14 -16.29 -1.36
CA SER A 199 -1.52 -16.66 -0.09
C SER A 199 -1.55 -18.17 0.14
N LYS A 200 -2.70 -18.83 -0.08
CA LYS A 200 -2.83 -20.29 0.05
C LYS A 200 -1.95 -21.03 -0.95
N LEU A 201 -1.84 -20.52 -2.18
CA LEU A 201 -0.94 -21.06 -3.19
C LEU A 201 0.53 -20.95 -2.77
N ALA A 202 0.93 -19.85 -2.13
CA ALA A 202 2.27 -19.71 -1.58
C ALA A 202 2.51 -20.70 -0.43
N ASP A 203 1.51 -20.95 0.41
CA ASP A 203 1.60 -21.97 1.46
C ASP A 203 1.75 -23.37 0.86
N ILE A 204 1.05 -23.70 -0.23
CA ILE A 204 1.20 -24.99 -0.94
C ILE A 204 2.59 -25.10 -1.58
N ALA A 205 3.05 -24.05 -2.27
CA ALA A 205 4.31 -24.06 -3.00
C ALA A 205 5.53 -24.23 -2.08
N TYR A 206 5.52 -23.57 -0.93
CA TYR A 206 6.65 -23.53 0.01
C TYR A 206 6.44 -24.38 1.27
N SER A 207 5.43 -25.26 1.30
CA SER A 207 5.25 -26.22 2.40
C SER A 207 6.05 -27.51 2.16
N ASP A 208 6.87 -27.87 3.15
CA ASP A 208 7.61 -29.13 3.21
C ASP A 208 6.69 -30.36 3.43
N LYS A 209 5.45 -30.15 3.87
CA LYS A 209 4.51 -31.23 4.24
C LYS A 209 3.61 -31.70 3.08
N CYS A 210 3.69 -31.07 1.91
CA CYS A 210 2.77 -31.35 0.80
C CYS A 210 3.24 -32.52 -0.07
N THR A 211 2.35 -33.48 -0.34
CA THR A 211 2.53 -34.65 -1.22
C THR A 211 2.46 -34.33 -2.72
N SER A 212 2.35 -33.07 -3.11
CA SER A 212 2.31 -32.66 -4.53
C SER A 212 3.63 -32.96 -5.24
N ARG A 213 3.54 -33.35 -6.52
CA ARG A 213 4.73 -33.58 -7.35
C ARG A 213 5.51 -32.28 -7.47
N ASN A 214 6.85 -32.36 -7.51
CA ASN A 214 7.71 -31.18 -7.69
C ASN A 214 7.36 -30.37 -8.95
N GLU A 215 6.91 -31.04 -10.01
CA GLU A 215 6.45 -30.41 -11.26
C GLU A 215 5.25 -29.48 -11.04
N ASP A 216 4.28 -29.87 -10.21
CA ASP A 216 3.11 -29.05 -9.88
C ASP A 216 3.50 -27.82 -9.05
N LYS A 217 4.45 -27.98 -8.10
CA LYS A 217 5.01 -26.85 -7.35
C LYS A 217 5.73 -25.86 -8.26
N CYS A 218 6.54 -26.35 -9.20
CA CYS A 218 7.20 -25.51 -10.19
C CYS A 218 6.18 -24.76 -11.06
N ALA A 219 5.14 -25.42 -11.56
CA ALA A 219 4.09 -24.79 -12.35
C ALA A 219 3.34 -23.71 -11.54
N ILE A 220 3.09 -23.96 -10.25
CA ILE A 220 2.52 -22.97 -9.33
C ILE A 220 3.42 -21.75 -9.25
N ILE A 221 4.71 -21.93 -9.00
CA ILE A 221 5.66 -20.82 -8.84
C ILE A 221 5.78 -20.04 -10.15
N SER A 222 5.97 -20.71 -11.29
CA SER A 222 6.19 -20.07 -12.59
C SER A 222 5.04 -19.16 -13.02
N SER A 223 3.78 -19.60 -12.89
CA SER A 223 2.66 -18.75 -13.32
C SER A 223 2.40 -17.58 -12.37
N ARG A 224 2.80 -17.68 -11.10
CA ARG A 224 2.68 -16.61 -10.10
C ARG A 224 3.77 -15.56 -10.30
N LYS A 225 4.99 -16.00 -10.66
CA LYS A 225 6.06 -15.12 -11.15
C LYS A 225 5.63 -14.36 -12.40
N LEU A 226 5.04 -15.06 -13.38
CA LEU A 226 4.51 -14.43 -14.59
C LEU A 226 3.46 -13.35 -14.26
N PHE A 227 2.53 -13.65 -13.34
CA PHE A 227 1.52 -12.67 -12.93
C PHE A 227 2.13 -11.47 -12.22
N LEU A 228 3.10 -11.68 -11.33
CA LEU A 228 3.82 -10.61 -10.65
C LEU A 228 4.54 -9.69 -11.64
N LEU A 229 5.26 -10.25 -12.61
CA LEU A 229 5.96 -9.49 -13.64
C LEU A 229 4.98 -8.71 -14.53
N GLU A 230 3.83 -9.28 -14.88
CA GLU A 230 2.77 -8.57 -15.60
C GLU A 230 2.26 -7.35 -14.79
N LEU A 231 2.00 -7.50 -13.49
CA LEU A 231 1.58 -6.39 -12.64
C LEU A 231 2.67 -5.32 -12.48
N LEU A 232 3.93 -5.72 -12.31
CA LEU A 232 5.07 -4.81 -12.23
C LEU A 232 5.28 -4.03 -13.53
N SER A 233 5.22 -4.72 -14.67
CA SER A 233 5.24 -4.08 -15.99
C SER A 233 4.09 -3.10 -16.13
N SER A 234 2.90 -3.44 -15.63
CA SER A 234 1.72 -2.57 -15.69
C SER A 234 1.93 -1.26 -14.91
N VAL A 235 2.40 -1.34 -13.66
CA VAL A 235 2.63 -0.13 -12.84
C VAL A 235 3.77 0.75 -13.35
N VAL A 236 4.71 0.18 -14.12
CA VAL A 236 5.81 0.91 -14.74
C VAL A 236 5.44 1.49 -16.10
N ASN A 237 4.73 0.75 -16.95
CA ASN A 237 4.57 1.08 -18.37
C ASN A 237 3.17 1.58 -18.75
N GLU A 238 2.11 1.19 -18.03
CA GLU A 238 0.76 1.64 -18.39
C GLU A 238 0.57 3.13 -18.11
N LYS A 239 0.00 3.86 -19.07
CA LYS A 239 -0.18 5.32 -19.02
C LYS A 239 -0.91 5.80 -17.76
N ASP A 240 -1.92 5.04 -17.33
CA ASP A 240 -2.73 5.42 -16.16
C ASP A 240 -2.01 5.13 -14.84
N LEU A 241 -1.42 3.93 -14.71
CA LEU A 241 -0.75 3.50 -13.47
C LEU A 241 0.61 4.17 -13.27
N SER A 242 1.30 4.55 -14.34
CA SER A 242 2.58 5.27 -14.30
C SER A 242 2.45 6.76 -14.00
N LYS A 243 1.25 7.34 -14.12
CA LYS A 243 1.00 8.78 -13.97
C LYS A 243 1.39 9.31 -12.58
N GLU A 244 2.22 10.35 -12.52
CA GLU A 244 2.63 10.97 -11.24
C GLU A 244 1.57 11.92 -10.65
N LEU A 245 0.80 12.59 -11.50
CA LEU A 245 -0.20 13.59 -11.09
C LEU A 245 -1.61 13.04 -11.18
N TYR A 246 -2.23 12.83 -10.02
CA TYR A 246 -3.62 12.35 -9.91
C TYR A 246 -4.24 12.80 -8.58
N LYS A 247 -5.58 12.86 -8.54
CA LYS A 247 -6.31 13.33 -7.35
C LYS A 247 -6.45 12.21 -6.32
N LYS A 248 -6.43 12.56 -5.03
CA LYS A 248 -6.82 11.66 -3.93
C LYS A 248 -8.22 11.10 -4.22
N TYR A 249 -8.41 9.81 -3.92
CA TYR A 249 -9.64 9.03 -4.16
C TYR A 249 -10.11 8.86 -5.62
N SER A 250 -9.36 9.34 -6.62
CA SER A 250 -9.70 9.12 -8.03
C SER A 250 -9.60 7.65 -8.46
N ALA A 251 -10.20 7.30 -9.60
CA ALA A 251 -10.09 5.96 -10.17
C ALA A 251 -8.63 5.53 -10.45
N ILE A 252 -7.76 6.47 -10.81
CA ILE A 252 -6.32 6.21 -10.99
C ILE A 252 -5.67 5.89 -9.63
N HIS A 253 -6.04 6.64 -8.59
CA HIS A 253 -5.53 6.39 -7.23
C HIS A 253 -5.91 5.00 -6.73
N ARG A 254 -7.19 4.61 -6.88
CA ARG A 254 -7.71 3.30 -6.50
C ARG A 254 -6.96 2.19 -7.23
N ARG A 255 -6.91 2.24 -8.57
CA ARG A 255 -6.19 1.24 -9.38
C ARG A 255 -4.72 1.09 -9.02
N LYS A 256 -4.02 2.18 -8.67
CA LYS A 256 -2.64 2.12 -8.17
C LYS A 256 -2.55 1.39 -6.82
N VAL A 257 -3.43 1.70 -5.87
CA VAL A 257 -3.50 0.98 -4.59
C VAL A 257 -3.77 -0.50 -4.84
N HIS A 258 -4.76 -0.83 -5.65
CA HIS A 258 -5.15 -2.21 -5.96
C HIS A 258 -3.99 -3.02 -6.52
N ALA A 259 -3.27 -2.46 -7.50
CA ALA A 259 -2.11 -3.12 -8.11
C ALA A 259 -1.02 -3.41 -7.07
N TRP A 260 -0.69 -2.42 -6.22
CA TRP A 260 0.35 -2.59 -5.21
C TRP A 260 -0.05 -3.51 -4.06
N GLN A 261 -1.34 -3.55 -3.68
CA GLN A 261 -1.86 -4.56 -2.75
C GLN A 261 -1.60 -5.98 -3.26
N MET A 262 -1.85 -6.23 -4.54
CA MET A 262 -1.65 -7.56 -5.13
C MET A 262 -0.18 -7.90 -5.37
N ILE A 263 0.65 -6.91 -5.71
CA ILE A 263 2.11 -7.07 -5.76
C ILE A 263 2.64 -7.50 -4.38
N CYS A 264 2.15 -6.90 -3.28
CA CYS A 264 2.48 -7.35 -1.92
C CYS A 264 2.04 -8.80 -1.67
N ALA A 265 0.80 -9.18 -2.01
CA ALA A 265 0.31 -10.55 -1.85
C ALA A 265 1.15 -11.60 -2.64
N LEU A 266 1.79 -11.18 -3.73
CA LEU A 266 2.68 -12.02 -4.56
C LEU A 266 4.15 -12.03 -4.10
N ALA A 267 4.53 -11.25 -3.09
CA ALA A 267 5.93 -11.03 -2.74
C ALA A 267 6.71 -12.32 -2.41
N ARG A 268 6.03 -13.33 -1.84
CA ARG A 268 6.63 -14.63 -1.50
C ARG A 268 7.21 -15.37 -2.71
N PHE A 269 6.69 -15.12 -3.92
CA PHE A 269 7.10 -15.79 -5.17
C PHE A 269 8.33 -15.16 -5.84
N VAL A 270 8.91 -14.09 -5.28
CA VAL A 270 10.15 -13.50 -5.83
C VAL A 270 11.34 -14.36 -5.46
N ASP A 271 11.98 -15.00 -6.43
CA ASP A 271 13.20 -15.77 -6.24
C ASP A 271 14.37 -15.19 -7.07
N LEU A 272 15.55 -15.78 -6.94
CA LEU A 272 16.80 -15.29 -7.55
C LEU A 272 16.74 -15.14 -9.07
N ASP A 273 15.89 -15.90 -9.76
CA ASP A 273 15.73 -15.87 -11.21
C ASP A 273 15.04 -14.59 -11.73
N ILE A 274 14.20 -13.95 -10.91
CA ILE A 274 13.44 -12.75 -11.30
C ILE A 274 13.76 -11.50 -10.46
N VAL A 275 14.58 -11.64 -9.40
CA VAL A 275 14.80 -10.56 -8.42
C VAL A 275 15.40 -9.29 -9.05
N GLU A 276 16.24 -9.41 -10.07
CA GLU A 276 16.82 -8.26 -10.78
C GLU A 276 15.74 -7.46 -11.52
N GLU A 277 14.87 -8.14 -12.28
CA GLU A 277 13.76 -7.51 -13.00
C GLU A 277 12.75 -6.87 -12.04
N VAL A 278 12.46 -7.56 -10.92
CA VAL A 278 11.57 -7.06 -9.86
C VAL A 278 12.14 -5.79 -9.23
N THR A 279 13.43 -5.78 -8.87
CA THR A 279 14.05 -4.61 -8.22
C THR A 279 14.18 -3.42 -9.17
N LEU A 280 14.45 -3.64 -10.46
CA LEU A 280 14.42 -2.58 -11.47
C LEU A 280 13.05 -1.89 -11.55
N SER A 281 11.99 -2.68 -11.60
CA SER A 281 10.60 -2.19 -11.65
C SER A 281 10.20 -1.47 -10.36
N LEU A 282 10.65 -2.00 -9.21
CA LEU A 282 10.44 -1.42 -7.89
C LEU A 282 11.12 -0.04 -7.77
N HIS A 283 12.40 0.08 -8.12
CA HIS A 283 13.14 1.34 -8.05
C HIS A 283 12.56 2.41 -8.95
N THR A 284 12.22 2.04 -10.20
CA THR A 284 11.52 2.93 -11.13
C THR A 284 10.21 3.43 -10.53
N SER A 285 9.49 2.56 -9.82
CA SER A 285 8.22 2.89 -9.18
C SER A 285 8.35 3.75 -7.92
N ILE A 286 9.38 3.53 -7.08
CA ILE A 286 9.63 4.32 -5.87
C ILE A 286 10.08 5.74 -6.22
N GLN A 287 10.92 5.88 -7.26
CA GLN A 287 11.40 7.19 -7.68
C GLN A 287 10.30 8.08 -8.25
N ARG A 288 9.19 7.51 -8.75
CA ARG A 288 8.02 8.26 -9.27
C ARG A 288 7.15 8.83 -8.15
N ASN A 289 6.73 10.07 -8.31
CA ASN A 289 5.85 10.71 -7.32
C ASN A 289 4.48 10.03 -7.22
N ASN A 290 4.07 9.72 -5.99
CA ASN A 290 2.80 9.06 -5.67
C ASN A 290 2.31 9.49 -4.29
N LEU A 291 0.99 9.38 -4.07
CA LEU A 291 0.36 9.62 -2.78
C LEU A 291 0.87 8.62 -1.71
N PRO A 292 0.96 9.02 -0.42
CA PRO A 292 1.50 8.17 0.65
C PRO A 292 0.81 6.81 0.77
N SER A 293 -0.51 6.76 0.61
CA SER A 293 -1.33 5.54 0.51
C SER A 293 -0.85 4.50 -0.49
N VAL A 294 -0.24 4.92 -1.61
CA VAL A 294 0.37 4.01 -2.61
C VAL A 294 1.82 3.70 -2.24
N ARG A 295 2.54 4.70 -1.70
CA ARG A 295 3.95 4.57 -1.32
C ARG A 295 4.16 3.51 -0.25
N GLN A 296 3.27 3.44 0.76
CA GLN A 296 3.41 2.45 1.83
C GLN A 296 3.48 1.00 1.31
N TYR A 297 2.73 0.65 0.26
CA TYR A 297 2.77 -0.70 -0.30
C TYR A 297 4.07 -0.96 -1.07
N LYS A 298 4.57 0.05 -1.78
CA LYS A 298 5.90 -0.02 -2.44
C LYS A 298 7.00 -0.23 -1.41
N GLU A 299 6.93 0.53 -0.33
CA GLU A 299 7.87 0.49 0.79
C GLU A 299 7.80 -0.86 1.51
N THR A 300 6.62 -1.35 1.86
CA THR A 300 6.40 -2.68 2.44
C THR A 300 6.96 -3.78 1.55
N PHE A 301 6.66 -3.75 0.25
CA PHE A 301 7.20 -4.70 -0.71
C PHE A 301 8.74 -4.64 -0.75
N ALA A 302 9.31 -3.43 -0.83
CA ALA A 302 10.76 -3.24 -0.83
C ALA A 302 11.43 -3.78 0.43
N ILE A 303 10.87 -3.49 1.61
CA ILE A 303 11.35 -4.00 2.89
C ILE A 303 11.37 -5.53 2.86
N TYR A 304 10.28 -6.17 2.42
CA TYR A 304 10.22 -7.63 2.30
C TYR A 304 11.31 -8.18 1.37
N ILE A 305 11.53 -7.56 0.19
CA ILE A 305 12.57 -7.98 -0.76
C ILE A 305 13.97 -7.86 -0.16
N TYR A 306 14.30 -6.75 0.50
CA TYR A 306 15.63 -6.58 1.11
C TYR A 306 15.85 -7.50 2.32
N LEU A 307 14.81 -7.82 3.07
CA LEU A 307 14.89 -8.83 4.13
C LEU A 307 15.06 -10.25 3.56
N LYS A 308 14.42 -10.57 2.42
CA LYS A 308 14.57 -11.86 1.73
C LYS A 308 15.94 -11.98 1.03
N PHE A 309 16.49 -10.89 0.50
CA PHE A 309 17.76 -10.85 -0.24
C PHE A 309 18.72 -9.77 0.31
N PRO A 310 19.41 -10.04 1.44
CA PRO A 310 20.24 -9.03 2.11
C PRO A 310 21.40 -8.50 1.28
N SER A 311 21.92 -9.27 0.32
CA SER A 311 22.99 -8.85 -0.59
C SER A 311 22.62 -7.60 -1.42
N LEU A 312 21.32 -7.42 -1.72
CA LEU A 312 20.82 -6.30 -2.50
C LEU A 312 20.90 -4.97 -1.75
N VAL A 313 20.97 -4.99 -0.41
CA VAL A 313 21.06 -3.77 0.38
C VAL A 313 22.35 -3.01 0.05
N VAL A 314 23.49 -3.70 0.08
CA VAL A 314 24.79 -3.09 -0.23
C VAL A 314 24.89 -2.76 -1.72
N GLN A 315 24.36 -3.63 -2.58
CA GLN A 315 24.44 -3.46 -4.04
C GLN A 315 23.56 -2.33 -4.58
N GLN A 316 22.38 -2.10 -3.98
CA GLN A 316 21.36 -1.21 -4.53
C GLN A 316 20.96 -0.10 -3.55
N LEU A 317 20.57 -0.45 -2.31
CA LEU A 317 20.00 0.51 -1.36
C LEU A 317 21.03 1.53 -0.86
N VAL A 318 22.25 1.09 -0.52
CA VAL A 318 23.33 1.98 -0.05
C VAL A 318 23.73 3.03 -1.10
N PRO A 319 23.97 2.67 -2.38
CA PRO A 319 24.20 3.66 -3.44
C PRO A 319 23.08 4.68 -3.60
N LEU A 320 21.81 4.26 -3.46
CA LEU A 320 20.66 5.14 -3.58
C LEU A 320 20.59 6.16 -2.43
N LEU A 321 20.90 5.75 -1.20
CA LEU A 321 20.95 6.67 -0.05
C LEU A 321 22.11 7.67 -0.15
N ARG A 322 23.18 7.33 -0.87
CA ARG A 322 24.31 8.23 -1.18
C ARG A 322 24.05 9.14 -2.38
N ASN A 323 22.95 8.96 -3.09
CA ASN A 323 22.57 9.82 -4.21
C ASN A 323 21.77 11.03 -3.70
N TYR A 324 22.48 12.12 -3.45
CA TYR A 324 21.90 13.36 -2.92
C TYR A 324 21.06 14.14 -3.93
N ASP A 325 21.11 13.79 -5.22
CA ASP A 325 20.31 14.41 -6.28
C ASP A 325 18.88 13.82 -6.38
N LEU A 326 18.59 12.78 -5.59
CA LEU A 326 17.26 12.18 -5.56
C LEU A 326 16.21 13.15 -5.01
N ARG A 327 14.99 13.06 -5.57
CA ARG A 327 13.84 13.79 -5.05
C ARG A 327 13.64 13.46 -3.56
N PRO A 328 13.41 14.45 -2.68
CA PRO A 328 13.26 14.23 -1.23
C PRO A 328 12.17 13.21 -0.88
N GLN A 329 11.11 13.16 -1.68
CA GLN A 329 10.05 12.17 -1.55
C GLN A 329 10.57 10.73 -1.77
N ALA A 330 11.33 10.48 -2.84
CA ALA A 330 11.92 9.16 -3.07
C ALA A 330 12.95 8.81 -1.98
N LEU A 331 13.76 9.79 -1.59
CA LEU A 331 14.74 9.62 -0.52
C LEU A 331 14.08 9.28 0.82
N SER A 332 12.95 9.90 1.17
CA SER A 332 12.18 9.54 2.37
C SER A 332 11.69 8.09 2.34
N SER A 333 11.26 7.57 1.18
CA SER A 333 10.92 6.14 1.04
C SER A 333 12.14 5.25 1.27
N TYR A 334 13.30 5.58 0.71
CA TYR A 334 14.52 4.79 0.92
C TYR A 334 14.99 4.79 2.38
N ILE A 335 14.88 5.91 3.08
CA ILE A 335 15.17 5.98 4.53
C ILE A 335 14.19 5.11 5.31
N PHE A 336 12.89 5.16 4.99
CA PHE A 336 11.89 4.29 5.61
C PHE A 336 12.22 2.81 5.41
N ILE A 337 12.54 2.42 4.17
CA ILE A 337 12.92 1.04 3.84
C ILE A 337 14.17 0.64 4.62
N ALA A 338 15.23 1.47 4.61
CA ALA A 338 16.48 1.18 5.28
C ALA A 338 16.30 1.05 6.81
N ALA A 339 15.55 1.94 7.44
CA ALA A 339 15.27 1.89 8.87
C ALA A 339 14.56 0.58 9.25
N ASN A 340 13.52 0.19 8.50
CA ASN A 340 12.80 -1.07 8.76
C ASN A 340 13.65 -2.31 8.47
N VAL A 341 14.52 -2.28 7.46
CA VAL A 341 15.47 -3.38 7.21
C VAL A 341 16.44 -3.54 8.38
N ILE A 342 16.93 -2.43 8.97
CA ILE A 342 17.76 -2.48 10.18
C ILE A 342 16.97 -3.02 11.37
N LEU A 343 15.76 -2.49 11.59
CA LEU A 343 14.93 -2.86 12.74
C LEU A 343 14.50 -4.34 12.70
N HIS A 344 14.19 -4.90 11.53
CA HIS A 344 13.62 -6.25 11.42
C HIS A 344 14.60 -7.30 10.87
N GLY A 345 15.83 -6.93 10.51
CA GLY A 345 16.86 -7.86 10.05
C GLY A 345 17.56 -8.58 11.20
N GLU A 346 16.96 -9.62 11.80
CA GLU A 346 17.51 -10.36 12.96
C GLU A 346 18.91 -10.97 12.73
N LYS A 347 19.25 -11.38 11.51
CA LYS A 347 20.50 -12.09 11.17
C LYS A 347 21.60 -11.20 10.56
N ILE A 348 21.36 -9.89 10.46
CA ILE A 348 22.05 -9.00 9.51
C ILE A 348 22.72 -7.79 10.22
N GLN A 349 22.65 -7.73 11.55
CA GLN A 349 22.75 -6.47 12.29
C GLN A 349 24.14 -5.83 12.41
N SER A 350 25.25 -6.56 12.31
CA SER A 350 26.57 -5.92 12.49
C SER A 350 27.11 -5.32 11.19
N GLY A 351 27.14 -6.10 10.09
CA GLY A 351 27.72 -5.66 8.82
C GLY A 351 26.84 -4.75 7.97
N LEU A 352 25.52 -4.90 8.02
CA LEU A 352 24.60 -4.06 7.24
C LEU A 352 24.39 -2.68 7.86
N LEU A 353 24.54 -2.63 9.19
CA LEU A 353 24.40 -1.41 9.96
C LEU A 353 25.54 -0.43 9.68
N SER A 354 26.78 -0.93 9.60
CA SER A 354 27.93 -0.14 9.19
C SER A 354 27.78 0.42 7.77
N GLU A 355 26.95 -0.19 6.94
CA GLU A 355 26.73 0.25 5.56
C GLU A 355 25.55 1.24 5.42
N LEU A 356 24.45 1.02 6.17
CA LEU A 356 23.22 1.83 6.06
C LEU A 356 23.19 3.07 6.95
N LEU A 357 23.80 3.05 8.15
CA LEU A 357 23.78 4.22 9.02
C LEU A 357 24.56 5.42 8.43
N PRO A 358 25.80 5.27 7.93
CA PRO A 358 26.56 6.41 7.43
C PRO A 358 25.86 7.26 6.36
N PRO A 359 25.15 6.70 5.36
CA PRO A 359 24.43 7.52 4.39
C PRO A 359 23.11 8.11 4.94
N ILE A 360 22.53 7.56 6.01
CA ILE A 360 21.29 8.09 6.62
C ILE A 360 21.59 9.30 7.52
N VAL A 361 22.68 9.27 8.29
CA VAL A 361 23.00 10.31 9.29
C VAL A 361 23.03 11.74 8.69
N PRO A 362 23.67 12.00 7.53
CA PRO A 362 23.64 13.33 6.91
C PRO A 362 22.24 13.85 6.55
N LEU A 363 21.26 12.95 6.42
CA LEU A 363 19.89 13.33 6.05
C LEU A 363 19.12 13.96 7.22
N LEU A 364 19.63 13.81 8.45
CA LEU A 364 19.16 14.57 9.62
C LEU A 364 19.37 16.08 9.49
N THR A 365 20.27 16.53 8.63
CA THR A 365 20.54 17.95 8.39
C THR A 365 19.96 18.43 7.06
N SER A 366 19.02 17.68 6.47
CA SER A 366 18.41 18.06 5.19
C SER A 366 17.65 19.38 5.30
N HIS A 367 17.79 20.23 4.27
CA HIS A 367 17.00 21.45 4.09
C HIS A 367 15.49 21.17 3.90
N HIS A 368 15.14 19.96 3.47
CA HIS A 368 13.74 19.55 3.33
C HIS A 368 13.18 19.13 4.70
N HIS A 369 12.46 20.05 5.34
CA HIS A 369 11.90 19.85 6.69
C HIS A 369 11.13 18.52 6.88
N THR A 370 10.33 18.07 5.91
CA THR A 370 9.63 16.77 5.99
C THR A 370 10.61 15.59 5.98
N LEU A 371 11.60 15.61 5.10
CA LEU A 371 12.63 14.57 5.03
C LEU A 371 13.43 14.53 6.33
N ARG A 372 13.83 15.69 6.83
CA ARG A 372 14.55 15.84 8.09
C ARG A 372 13.76 15.27 9.27
N GLY A 373 12.53 15.72 9.49
CA GLY A 373 11.68 15.26 10.60
C GLY A 373 11.41 13.75 10.52
N PHE A 374 11.16 13.25 9.32
CA PHE A 374 10.96 11.82 9.10
C PHE A 374 12.23 10.99 9.40
N THR A 375 13.40 11.49 9.01
CA THR A 375 14.70 10.85 9.31
C THR A 375 14.97 10.84 10.82
N GLN A 376 14.65 11.93 11.52
CA GLN A 376 14.82 12.05 12.98
C GLN A 376 14.00 10.99 13.74
N ILE A 377 12.72 10.80 13.36
CA ILE A 377 11.87 9.76 13.97
C ILE A 377 12.45 8.37 13.73
N LEU A 378 12.73 8.02 12.47
CA LEU A 378 13.16 6.68 12.13
C LEU A 378 14.52 6.32 12.74
N LEU A 379 15.46 7.27 12.70
CA LEU A 379 16.78 7.05 13.26
C LEU A 379 16.74 6.94 14.79
N TYR A 380 15.86 7.69 15.46
CA TYR A 380 15.65 7.52 16.91
C TYR A 380 15.29 6.08 17.24
N HIS A 381 14.30 5.48 16.54
CA HIS A 381 13.89 4.09 16.81
C HIS A 381 14.97 3.07 16.48
N VAL A 382 15.74 3.30 15.41
CA VAL A 382 16.92 2.46 15.10
C VAL A 382 17.92 2.51 16.25
N LEU A 383 18.29 3.71 16.72
CA LEU A 383 19.27 3.89 17.78
C LEU A 383 18.75 3.39 19.14
N GLU A 384 17.46 3.56 19.44
CA GLU A 384 16.80 3.06 20.64
C GLU A 384 16.86 1.53 20.71
N LYS A 385 16.54 0.86 19.62
CA LYS A 385 16.63 -0.61 19.55
C LYS A 385 18.07 -1.11 19.68
N MET A 386 19.03 -0.37 19.17
CA MET A 386 20.44 -0.73 19.23
C MET A 386 21.09 -0.51 20.60
N PHE A 387 20.71 0.56 21.30
CA PHE A 387 21.39 1.03 22.50
C PHE A 387 20.43 1.18 23.70
N PRO A 388 19.52 0.23 24.01
CA PRO A 388 18.38 0.44 24.91
C PRO A 388 18.78 1.02 26.28
N ASP A 389 19.85 0.50 26.89
CA ASP A 389 20.28 0.81 28.26
C ASP A 389 21.52 1.73 28.35
N SER A 390 21.92 2.38 27.25
CA SER A 390 23.16 3.17 27.21
C SER A 390 22.98 4.55 27.83
N ASN A 391 23.33 4.69 29.11
CA ASN A 391 23.42 5.99 29.78
C ASN A 391 24.70 6.72 29.29
N PRO A 392 24.67 8.04 28.97
CA PRO A 392 25.85 8.76 28.45
C PRO A 392 27.07 8.67 29.38
N ALA A 393 26.84 8.49 30.68
CA ALA A 393 27.88 8.35 31.71
C ALA A 393 28.61 6.98 31.72
N ALA A 394 28.06 5.94 31.09
CA ALA A 394 28.65 4.59 31.04
C ALA A 394 29.59 4.37 29.83
N CYS A 395 29.87 5.42 29.05
CA CYS A 395 30.53 5.37 27.72
C CYS A 395 32.05 5.18 27.71
N SER A 396 32.71 4.86 28.82
CA SER A 396 34.18 4.80 28.91
C SER A 396 34.80 3.62 28.14
N SER A 397 34.05 2.55 27.87
CA SER A 397 34.50 1.37 27.12
C SER A 397 34.06 1.34 25.64
N MET A 398 33.32 2.33 25.16
CA MET A 398 32.79 2.37 23.78
C MET A 398 33.76 3.05 22.79
N SER A 399 33.65 2.69 21.51
CA SER A 399 34.34 3.41 20.43
C SER A 399 33.81 4.85 20.30
N LEU A 400 34.55 5.73 19.61
CA LEU A 400 34.10 7.11 19.37
C LEU A 400 32.77 7.13 18.62
N GLU A 401 32.61 6.29 17.60
CA GLU A 401 31.38 6.17 16.81
C GLU A 401 30.21 5.76 17.68
N GLY A 402 30.41 4.77 18.56
CA GLY A 402 29.39 4.32 19.51
C GLY A 402 28.94 5.44 20.44
N ARG A 403 29.88 6.24 20.97
CA ARG A 403 29.55 7.41 21.81
C ARG A 403 28.75 8.45 21.04
N CYS A 404 29.15 8.78 19.81
CA CYS A 404 28.42 9.73 18.97
C CYS A 404 26.98 9.28 18.70
N PHE A 405 26.76 7.97 18.49
CA PHE A 405 25.41 7.43 18.29
C PHE A 405 24.56 7.46 19.56
N VAL A 406 25.15 7.21 20.74
CA VAL A 406 24.46 7.36 22.03
C VAL A 406 24.07 8.82 22.29
N ASP A 407 24.99 9.76 22.07
CA ASP A 407 24.72 11.19 22.22
C ASP A 407 23.66 11.68 21.22
N LEU A 408 23.71 11.19 19.98
CA LEU A 408 22.69 11.48 18.96
C LEU A 408 21.32 10.94 19.37
N ARG A 409 21.24 9.71 19.88
CA ARG A 409 20.00 9.15 20.43
C ARG A 409 19.46 10.05 21.54
N TYR A 410 20.31 10.41 22.51
CA TYR A 410 19.92 11.24 23.65
C TYR A 410 19.41 12.62 23.20
N ASN A 411 20.04 13.20 22.17
CA ASN A 411 19.58 14.46 21.56
C ASN A 411 18.19 14.30 20.92
N LEU A 412 17.98 13.26 20.11
CA LEU A 412 16.68 12.98 19.48
C LEU A 412 15.60 12.64 20.52
N GLU A 413 16.00 12.12 21.68
CA GLU A 413 15.11 11.78 22.77
C GLU A 413 14.63 13.02 23.54
N HIS A 414 15.56 13.86 23.97
CA HIS A 414 15.31 14.97 24.90
C HIS A 414 15.09 16.33 24.23
N ASN A 415 15.41 16.48 22.94
CA ASN A 415 15.12 17.71 22.21
C ASN A 415 13.60 17.92 22.12
N SER A 416 13.11 19.07 22.59
CA SER A 416 11.68 19.36 22.72
C SER A 416 10.90 19.22 21.41
N ASP A 417 11.49 19.57 20.27
CA ASP A 417 10.83 19.47 18.97
C ASP A 417 10.76 18.01 18.52
N CYS A 418 11.83 17.25 18.74
CA CYS A 418 11.86 15.81 18.45
C CYS A 418 10.90 15.04 19.38
N THR A 419 10.81 15.40 20.66
CA THR A 419 9.85 14.81 21.60
C THR A 419 8.41 15.05 21.16
N ARG A 420 8.07 16.30 20.77
CA ARG A 420 6.72 16.64 20.26
C ARG A 420 6.39 15.86 18.99
N LEU A 421 7.34 15.81 18.06
CA LEU A 421 7.19 15.04 16.83
C LEU A 421 6.96 13.56 17.13
N ARG A 422 7.77 12.93 18.00
CA ARG A 422 7.59 11.51 18.38
C ARG A 422 6.26 11.24 19.07
N ALA A 423 5.87 12.06 20.04
CA ALA A 423 4.61 11.91 20.77
C ALA A 423 3.39 11.95 19.83
N SER A 424 3.45 12.73 18.74
CA SER A 424 2.38 12.74 17.73
C SER A 424 2.33 11.46 16.85
N MET A 425 3.38 10.64 16.87
CA MET A 425 3.54 9.43 16.06
C MET A 425 3.35 8.12 16.86
N ASP A 426 3.06 8.20 18.17
CA ASP A 426 2.96 7.05 19.06
C ASP A 426 2.06 5.95 18.49
N SER A 427 2.48 4.69 18.69
CA SER A 427 1.88 3.40 18.25
C SER A 427 2.12 2.94 16.80
N TYR A 428 2.75 3.73 15.92
CA TYR A 428 2.85 3.37 14.50
C TYR A 428 4.01 2.42 14.16
N LEU A 429 5.21 2.68 14.68
CA LEU A 429 6.42 1.96 14.28
C LEU A 429 6.59 0.59 14.97
N ASP A 430 6.09 0.43 16.20
CA ASP A 430 6.16 -0.84 16.93
C ASP A 430 5.24 -1.95 16.37
N SER A 431 4.35 -1.58 15.44
CA SER A 431 3.32 -2.48 14.91
C SER A 431 3.65 -3.14 13.56
N PHE A 432 4.78 -2.77 12.93
CA PHE A 432 5.13 -3.27 11.61
C PHE A 432 5.68 -4.70 11.66
N ASP A 433 5.10 -5.59 10.86
CA ASP A 433 5.54 -6.97 10.67
C ASP A 433 5.60 -7.26 9.18
N SER A 434 6.80 -7.50 8.66
CA SER A 434 7.03 -7.70 7.23
C SER A 434 6.22 -8.84 6.60
N ILE A 435 5.98 -9.92 7.35
CA ILE A 435 5.25 -11.09 6.84
C ILE A 435 3.75 -10.84 6.93
N LYS A 436 3.29 -10.29 8.06
CA LYS A 436 1.87 -9.94 8.23
C LYS A 436 1.43 -8.86 7.25
N SER A 437 2.25 -7.85 6.99
CA SER A 437 1.93 -6.71 6.10
C SER A 437 1.78 -7.10 4.63
N ILE A 438 2.32 -8.24 4.19
CA ILE A 438 2.10 -8.78 2.84
C ILE A 438 0.99 -9.85 2.79
N SER A 439 0.47 -10.26 3.95
CA SER A 439 -0.62 -11.24 4.03
C SER A 439 -1.96 -10.58 3.68
N PRO A 440 -2.97 -11.34 3.19
CA PRO A 440 -4.30 -10.81 2.94
C PRO A 440 -4.91 -10.11 4.16
N ALA A 441 -4.75 -10.68 5.35
CA ALA A 441 -5.26 -10.09 6.59
C ALA A 441 -4.58 -8.74 6.93
N GLY A 442 -3.28 -8.61 6.67
CA GLY A 442 -2.55 -7.35 6.87
C GLY A 442 -2.81 -6.29 5.80
N ILE A 443 -3.09 -6.72 4.56
CA ILE A 443 -3.46 -5.82 3.45
C ILE A 443 -4.90 -5.30 3.60
N PHE A 444 -5.82 -6.16 4.04
CA PHE A 444 -7.25 -5.89 4.13
C PHE A 444 -7.73 -5.80 5.58
N THR A 445 -6.97 -5.15 6.46
CA THR A 445 -7.39 -4.96 7.86
C THR A 445 -8.49 -3.90 7.95
N LYS A 446 -9.64 -4.26 8.55
CA LYS A 446 -10.69 -3.30 8.92
C LYS A 446 -10.35 -2.70 10.29
N ARG A 447 -9.89 -1.44 10.35
CA ARG A 447 -9.76 -0.68 11.61
C ARG A 447 -10.70 0.53 11.57
N VAL A 448 -11.62 0.56 12.55
CA VAL A 448 -12.51 1.65 13.00
C VAL A 448 -12.76 2.81 12.01
N GLU A 449 -13.88 2.68 11.30
CA GLU A 449 -14.92 3.65 10.88
C GLU A 449 -14.59 5.04 10.28
N GLU A 450 -13.45 5.69 10.53
CA GLU A 450 -13.35 7.13 10.19
C GLU A 450 -12.74 7.45 8.81
N GLN A 451 -12.12 6.48 8.10
CA GLN A 451 -11.62 6.73 6.74
C GLN A 451 -11.27 5.46 5.95
N GLU A 452 -12.23 4.59 5.67
CA GLU A 452 -11.98 3.33 4.94
C GLU A 452 -11.83 3.55 3.42
N PHE A 453 -10.75 4.20 2.98
CA PHE A 453 -10.37 4.19 1.57
C PHE A 453 -9.62 2.89 1.25
N GLU A 454 -10.26 1.94 0.59
CA GLU A 454 -9.58 0.75 0.02
C GLU A 454 -8.78 -0.10 1.02
N CYS A 455 -9.19 -0.11 2.30
CA CYS A 455 -8.44 -0.71 3.44
C CYS A 455 -7.01 -0.19 3.60
N VAL A 456 -6.72 1.02 3.11
CA VAL A 456 -5.42 1.69 3.21
C VAL A 456 -5.23 2.15 4.65
N LEU A 457 -4.22 1.60 5.32
CA LEU A 457 -3.79 2.09 6.64
C LEU A 457 -3.30 3.53 6.50
N ALA A 458 -3.56 4.37 7.51
CA ALA A 458 -2.94 5.69 7.56
C ALA A 458 -1.42 5.51 7.58
N THR A 459 -0.67 6.41 6.94
CA THR A 459 0.78 6.24 6.79
C THR A 459 1.54 7.10 7.79
N LEU A 460 2.73 6.64 8.21
CA LEU A 460 3.64 7.47 9.02
C LEU A 460 3.95 8.79 8.31
N MET A 461 4.14 8.75 6.99
CA MET A 461 4.38 9.95 6.19
C MET A 461 3.22 10.95 6.24
N ASP A 462 1.96 10.49 6.14
CA ASP A 462 0.80 11.38 6.24
C ASP A 462 0.78 12.07 7.61
N ARG A 463 0.95 11.30 8.70
CA ARG A 463 0.98 11.86 10.06
C ARG A 463 2.09 12.89 10.24
N VAL A 464 3.30 12.59 9.78
CA VAL A 464 4.42 13.54 9.84
C VAL A 464 4.12 14.79 9.03
N ILE A 465 3.53 14.66 7.84
CA ILE A 465 3.14 15.81 7.02
C ILE A 465 2.07 16.64 7.74
N ASP A 466 1.06 16.00 8.32
CA ASP A 466 -0.04 16.68 9.02
C ASP A 466 0.47 17.43 10.25
N PHE A 467 1.26 16.78 11.11
CA PHE A 467 1.92 17.44 12.26
C PHE A 467 2.77 18.65 11.86
N LEU A 468 3.58 18.50 10.78
CA LEU A 468 4.42 19.59 10.29
C LEU A 468 3.60 20.74 9.69
N ASN A 469 2.44 20.44 9.10
CA ASN A 469 1.53 21.45 8.58
C ASN A 469 0.83 22.21 9.71
N GLU A 470 0.35 21.50 10.74
CA GLU A 470 -0.24 22.09 11.95
C GLU A 470 0.76 23.01 12.65
N THR A 471 1.97 22.52 12.92
CA THR A 471 3.04 23.32 13.55
C THR A 471 3.37 24.58 12.74
N ARG A 472 3.30 24.49 11.40
CA ARG A 472 3.52 25.65 10.52
C ARG A 472 2.39 26.65 10.61
N GLU A 473 1.16 26.19 10.72
CA GLU A 473 -0.01 27.06 10.86
C GLU A 473 -0.04 27.77 12.21
N ASP A 474 0.29 27.05 13.28
CA ASP A 474 0.46 27.62 14.61
C ASP A 474 1.52 28.73 14.62
N LEU A 475 2.67 28.48 13.98
CA LEU A 475 3.74 29.47 13.87
C LEU A 475 3.28 30.72 13.10
N ARG A 476 2.56 30.54 11.98
CA ARG A 476 1.98 31.66 11.22
C ARG A 476 1.01 32.46 12.07
N SER A 477 0.15 31.78 12.83
CA SER A 477 -0.82 32.42 13.71
C SER A 477 -0.12 33.23 14.82
N SER A 478 0.96 32.71 15.40
CA SER A 478 1.76 33.41 16.40
C SER A 478 2.45 34.64 15.81
N MET A 479 3.09 34.50 14.65
CA MET A 479 3.74 35.62 13.97
C MET A 479 2.75 36.73 13.59
N ALA A 480 1.52 36.36 13.18
CA ALA A 480 0.47 37.32 12.88
C ALA A 480 0.00 38.08 14.13
N LYS A 481 -0.13 37.38 15.27
CA LYS A 481 -0.46 38.00 16.57
C LYS A 481 0.64 38.96 17.01
N ASP A 482 1.90 38.56 16.87
CA ASP A 482 3.05 39.40 17.23
C ASP A 482 3.12 40.64 16.33
N ALA A 483 2.89 40.49 15.03
CA ALA A 483 2.83 41.62 14.09
C ALA A 483 1.68 42.58 14.41
N ALA A 484 0.49 42.07 14.74
CA ALA A 484 -0.65 42.88 15.15
C ALA A 484 -0.40 43.61 16.49
N ALA A 485 0.28 42.97 17.44
CA ALA A 485 0.68 43.57 18.70
C ALA A 485 1.70 44.71 18.48
N ILE A 486 2.67 44.51 17.59
CA ILE A 486 3.65 45.54 17.20
C ILE A 486 2.93 46.71 16.52
N GLN A 487 2.02 46.45 15.58
CA GLN A 487 1.26 47.49 14.88
C GLN A 487 0.40 48.29 15.88
N THR A 488 -0.30 47.62 16.78
CA THR A 488 -1.11 48.26 17.83
C THR A 488 -0.25 49.11 18.77
N PHE A 489 0.98 48.66 19.08
CA PHE A 489 1.92 49.43 19.89
C PHE A 489 2.44 50.68 19.15
N LEU A 490 2.69 50.57 17.85
CA LEU A 490 3.08 51.70 16.99
C LEU A 490 1.94 52.70 16.84
N ASP A 491 0.71 52.25 16.58
CA ASP A 491 -0.48 53.10 16.41
C ASP A 491 -0.83 53.86 17.70
N LYS A 492 -0.67 53.23 18.88
CA LYS A 492 -0.78 53.91 20.18
C LYS A 492 0.28 55.00 20.38
N ARG A 493 1.44 54.89 19.72
CA ARG A 493 2.54 55.86 19.79
C ARG A 493 2.30 57.04 18.85
N THR A 494 1.79 56.81 17.65
CA THR A 494 1.36 57.86 16.71
C THR A 494 0.16 58.65 17.26
N SER A 495 -0.79 57.97 17.92
CA SER A 495 -1.92 58.66 18.58
C SER A 495 -1.53 59.44 19.84
N ARG A 496 -0.43 59.08 20.52
CA ARG A 496 0.15 59.88 21.62
C ARG A 496 1.00 61.06 21.13
N GLY A 497 1.43 61.06 19.87
CA GLY A 497 2.19 62.16 19.27
C GLY A 497 1.34 63.31 18.73
N SER A 498 0.00 63.20 18.77
CA SER A 498 -0.91 64.21 18.21
C SER A 498 -1.71 65.00 19.26
N LEU A 499 -1.31 65.01 20.53
CA LEU A 499 -1.91 65.87 21.55
C LEU A 499 -0.84 66.59 22.39
N LEU A 500 -0.61 67.84 21.99
CA LEU A 500 -0.22 69.03 22.77
C LEU A 500 1.24 69.19 23.26
N ASP A 501 1.84 70.18 22.60
CA ASP A 501 2.47 71.38 23.14
C ASP A 501 3.95 71.41 23.56
N MET A 502 4.62 72.28 22.81
CA MET A 502 5.90 72.95 23.06
C MET A 502 6.02 73.41 24.51
N GLU A 503 7.10 73.00 25.16
CA GLU A 503 7.81 73.61 26.31
C GLU A 503 8.26 72.50 27.26
N ASN A 504 9.37 71.83 26.93
CA ASN A 504 10.32 71.18 27.86
C ASN A 504 11.31 70.26 27.09
N GLU A 505 11.93 70.76 26.02
CA GLU A 505 12.81 69.92 25.17
C GLU A 505 14.08 69.44 25.90
N ASP A 506 14.66 70.24 26.81
CA ASP A 506 15.91 69.86 27.49
C ASP A 506 15.72 68.83 28.61
N HIS A 507 14.62 68.93 29.38
CA HIS A 507 14.34 67.99 30.46
C HIS A 507 13.77 66.65 29.94
N LEU A 508 13.15 66.67 28.74
CA LEU A 508 12.75 65.47 28.02
C LEU A 508 13.93 64.78 27.34
N LEU A 509 14.96 65.50 26.90
CA LEU A 509 16.15 64.89 26.27
C LEU A 509 16.93 64.01 27.25
N ASP A 510 17.14 64.48 28.49
CA ASP A 510 17.84 63.70 29.52
C ASP A 510 17.02 62.50 30.01
N GLN A 511 15.69 62.65 30.12
CA GLN A 511 14.80 61.53 30.38
C GLN A 511 14.73 60.56 29.19
N LEU A 512 14.82 61.04 27.95
CA LEU A 512 14.87 60.23 26.72
C LEU A 512 16.21 59.50 26.54
N LEU A 513 17.32 60.06 27.02
CA LEU A 513 18.64 59.41 26.97
C LEU A 513 18.77 58.32 28.04
N ASN A 514 18.28 58.57 29.27
CA ASN A 514 18.23 57.56 30.33
C ASN A 514 17.20 56.45 30.01
N THR A 515 16.01 56.81 29.51
CA THR A 515 15.06 55.79 29.02
C THR A 515 15.55 55.12 27.73
N ARG A 516 16.32 55.74 26.84
CA ARG A 516 16.97 55.03 25.71
C ARG A 516 18.06 54.09 26.16
N GLY A 517 18.77 54.37 27.26
CA GLY A 517 19.70 53.44 27.91
C GLY A 517 18.96 52.22 28.46
N GLU A 518 17.92 52.43 29.26
CA GLU A 518 17.13 51.35 29.87
C GLU A 518 16.23 50.59 28.86
N ILE A 519 15.71 51.28 27.83
CA ILE A 519 14.97 50.69 26.71
C ILE A 519 15.93 50.01 25.74
N GLY A 520 17.17 50.51 25.58
CA GLY A 520 18.22 49.86 24.81
C GLY A 520 18.67 48.55 25.46
N GLU A 521 18.75 48.51 26.79
CA GLU A 521 19.00 47.28 27.55
C GLU A 521 17.79 46.35 27.60
N LYS A 522 16.56 46.85 27.75
CA LYS A 522 15.33 46.03 27.65
C LYS A 522 15.06 45.53 26.22
N LEU A 523 15.42 46.29 25.19
CA LEU A 523 15.37 45.86 23.79
C LEU A 523 16.54 44.96 23.42
N LYS A 524 17.71 45.05 24.07
CA LYS A 524 18.78 44.05 23.96
C LYS A 524 18.44 42.77 24.72
N ALA A 525 17.74 42.87 25.85
CA ALA A 525 17.23 41.73 26.61
C ALA A 525 16.03 41.05 25.92
N SER A 526 15.24 41.79 25.13
CA SER A 526 14.10 41.26 24.35
C SER A 526 14.43 40.96 22.88
N ARG A 527 15.50 41.52 22.31
CA ARG A 527 16.05 41.07 21.03
C ARG A 527 17.03 39.95 21.28
N GLN A 528 16.60 38.72 21.02
CA GLN A 528 17.54 37.68 20.62
C GLN A 528 18.24 38.20 19.35
N GLN A 529 19.56 38.42 19.41
CA GLN A 529 20.36 38.73 18.22
C GLN A 529 20.33 37.50 17.31
N ILE A 530 19.36 37.45 16.40
CA ILE A 530 19.31 36.45 15.35
C ILE A 530 20.40 36.81 14.34
N ILE A 531 21.52 36.12 14.40
CA ILE A 531 22.50 36.11 13.31
C ILE A 531 22.03 35.02 12.34
N ILE A 532 21.57 35.43 11.15
CA ILE A 532 21.23 34.51 10.07
C ILE A 532 22.54 34.16 9.36
N GLN A 533 23.12 32.99 9.66
CA GLN A 533 24.23 32.46 8.88
C GLN A 533 23.68 31.49 7.83
N ALA A 534 23.65 31.93 6.57
CA ALA A 534 23.29 31.09 5.42
C ALA A 534 24.57 30.73 4.66
N SER A 535 24.87 29.44 4.53
CA SER A 535 25.90 28.97 3.59
C SER A 535 25.29 28.89 2.19
N LEU A 536 25.71 29.78 1.30
CA LEU A 536 25.22 29.88 -0.08
C LEU A 536 26.12 29.03 -0.98
N ILE A 537 25.65 27.85 -1.37
CA ILE A 537 26.44 26.97 -2.26
C ILE A 537 26.02 27.07 -3.73
N ASP A 538 24.78 27.48 -4.11
CA ASP A 538 24.51 27.52 -5.56
C ASP A 538 23.37 28.39 -6.14
N ARG A 539 22.44 28.97 -5.36
CA ARG A 539 21.39 29.84 -5.95
C ARG A 539 20.96 30.97 -5.02
N ILE A 540 20.76 32.17 -5.59
CA ILE A 540 20.20 33.34 -4.90
C ILE A 540 18.73 33.04 -4.54
N PRO A 541 18.37 32.88 -3.25
CA PRO A 541 17.01 32.55 -2.86
C PRO A 541 16.13 33.80 -2.75
N ASN A 542 14.83 33.64 -2.97
CA ASN A 542 13.80 34.57 -2.46
C ASN A 542 13.94 34.66 -0.92
N LEU A 543 13.86 35.86 -0.34
CA LEU A 543 13.95 36.09 1.12
C LEU A 543 13.03 35.16 1.94
N ALA A 544 11.84 34.83 1.39
CA ALA A 544 10.90 33.90 2.01
C ALA A 544 11.39 32.44 2.02
N GLY A 545 12.28 32.08 1.10
CA GLY A 545 12.98 30.79 1.06
C GLY A 545 14.16 30.74 2.04
N LEU A 546 14.91 31.84 2.19
CA LEU A 546 15.98 31.96 3.20
C LEU A 546 15.45 31.77 4.63
N ALA A 547 14.33 32.41 4.97
CA ALA A 547 13.69 32.26 6.27
C ALA A 547 13.16 30.83 6.55
N ARG A 548 12.94 30.02 5.51
CA ARG A 548 12.52 28.61 5.65
C ARG A 548 13.66 27.62 5.83
N THR A 549 14.89 28.01 5.46
CA THR A 549 16.00 27.05 5.27
C THR A 549 17.13 27.23 6.29
N CYS A 550 17.20 28.38 6.96
CA CYS A 550 18.21 28.61 7.98
C CYS A 550 17.82 27.92 9.30
N GLU A 551 18.76 27.22 9.91
CA GLU A 551 18.64 26.77 11.30
C GLU A 551 18.75 27.98 12.21
N VAL A 552 17.75 28.20 13.08
CA VAL A 552 17.78 29.28 14.07
C VAL A 552 18.55 28.76 15.29
N THR A 553 19.88 28.87 15.28
CA THR A 553 20.70 28.53 16.44
C THR A 553 20.70 29.66 17.45
N ARG A 554 20.18 29.41 18.67
CA ARG A 554 20.36 30.29 19.83
C ARG A 554 21.78 30.16 20.37
N HIS A 555 22.61 31.19 20.19
CA HIS A 555 23.90 31.28 20.87
C HIS A 555 23.76 32.18 22.12
N CYS A 556 23.98 31.63 23.31
CA CYS A 556 24.37 32.44 24.47
C CYS A 556 25.89 32.56 24.45
N LEU A 557 26.41 33.76 24.26
CA LEU A 557 27.82 34.07 24.56
C LEU A 557 27.94 34.31 26.07
N PRO A 558 28.95 33.76 26.76
CA PRO A 558 29.26 34.18 28.12
C PRO A 558 29.75 35.63 28.07
N SER A 559 29.12 36.50 28.87
CA SER A 559 29.55 37.88 29.07
C SER A 559 30.96 37.91 29.68
N LEU A 560 31.91 38.53 28.96
CA LEU A 560 33.20 39.00 29.49
C LEU A 560 33.01 40.27 30.31
#